data_AF-A0ABD2C2C2-F1
#
_entry.id   AF-A0ABD2C2C2-F1
#
_cell.length_a   1.000
_cell.length_b   1.000
_cell.length_c   1.000
_cell.angle_alpha   90.00
_cell.angle_beta   90.00
_cell.angle_gamma   90.00
#
_symmetry.space_group_name_H-M   'P 1'
#
loop_
_entity.id
_entity.type
_entity.pdbx_description
1 polymer ?
#
loop_
_entity_poly.entity_id
_entity_poly.type
_entity_poly.pdbx_seq_one_letter_code
_entity_poly.pdbx_strand_id
1 'polypeptide(L)'
;MLKSSSTFLGYKWVHYPNGPERCRWQPNMITIGRDLDGMNLVVGRARHHGDVLPAKVKPDHSVAYVCHNGNEHMKHEFEILMPTDFKWIPSGHGHVPENAVEAGRTVNGEVLFVGRTYHNGVPCVGKVQRSHGVLYIPYDGQEIPFRQYEVLVQS
;
A
#
# COMPACT_ATOMS: atom_id res chain seq x y z
N MET A 1 -1.37 17.72 32.78
CA MET A 1 -0.95 16.42 32.19
C MET A 1 -1.86 16.17 30.99
N LEU A 2 -1.39 16.51 29.79
CA LEU A 2 -2.19 16.45 28.57
C LEU A 2 -2.39 14.98 28.18
N LYS A 3 -3.64 14.55 28.07
CA LYS A 3 -4.00 13.26 27.48
C LYS A 3 -3.70 13.36 25.98
N SER A 4 -2.69 12.66 25.52
CA SER A 4 -2.45 12.36 24.10
C SER A 4 -3.70 11.67 23.54
N SER A 5 -4.56 12.42 22.84
CA SER A 5 -5.65 11.85 22.07
C SER A 5 -5.07 11.16 20.84
N SER A 6 -4.71 9.88 20.98
CA SER A 6 -4.57 8.98 19.85
C SER A 6 -5.96 8.84 19.24
N THR A 7 -6.26 9.63 18.21
CA THR A 7 -7.38 9.35 17.31
C THR A 7 -7.18 7.93 16.80
N PHE A 8 -8.09 7.02 17.14
CA PHE A 8 -8.15 5.72 16.49
C PHE A 8 -8.45 6.02 15.01
N LEU A 9 -7.43 5.90 14.16
CA LEU A 9 -7.60 5.89 12.71
C LEU A 9 -8.70 4.87 12.42
N GLY A 10 -9.77 5.26 11.74
CA GLY A 10 -10.95 4.40 11.54
C GLY A 10 -10.71 3.18 10.65
N TYR A 11 -9.45 2.83 10.39
CA TYR A 11 -8.99 1.69 9.62
C TYR A 11 -8.02 0.82 10.41
N LYS A 12 -7.88 -0.44 10.01
CA LYS A 12 -6.95 -1.40 10.59
C LYS A 12 -6.19 -2.17 9.52
N TRP A 13 -4.97 -2.56 9.86
CA TRP A 13 -4.18 -3.51 9.13
C TRP A 13 -4.42 -4.90 9.71
N VAL A 14 -4.83 -5.83 8.85
CA VAL A 14 -5.20 -7.20 9.26
C VAL A 14 -4.22 -8.17 8.61
N HIS A 15 -3.60 -9.02 9.42
CA HIS A 15 -2.76 -10.09 8.90
C HIS A 15 -3.55 -10.97 7.94
N TYR A 16 -3.01 -11.17 6.73
CA TYR A 16 -3.63 -12.07 5.76
C TYR A 16 -3.13 -13.49 6.01
N PRO A 17 -4.02 -14.44 6.35
CA PRO A 17 -3.60 -15.77 6.78
C PRO A 17 -2.94 -16.55 5.63
N ASN A 18 -1.85 -17.24 5.98
CA ASN A 18 -1.19 -18.22 5.12
C ASN A 18 -1.77 -19.61 5.38
N GLY A 19 -2.12 -20.36 4.34
CA GLY A 19 -2.54 -21.76 4.47
C GLY A 19 -3.72 -22.18 3.59
N PRO A 20 -4.15 -23.45 3.69
CA PRO A 20 -5.26 -24.02 2.91
C PRO A 20 -6.62 -23.39 3.23
N GLU A 21 -6.75 -22.73 4.38
CA GLU A 21 -7.86 -21.83 4.71
C GLU A 21 -7.69 -20.50 3.94
N ARG A 22 -7.79 -20.60 2.61
CA ARG A 22 -7.82 -19.44 1.73
C ARG A 22 -8.91 -18.49 2.23
N CYS A 23 -8.52 -17.36 2.81
CA CYS A 23 -9.41 -16.22 2.93
C CYS A 23 -9.70 -15.71 1.51
N ARG A 24 -10.63 -16.38 0.82
CA ARG A 24 -11.31 -15.84 -0.36
C ARG A 24 -11.70 -14.41 -0.03
N TRP A 25 -11.48 -13.49 -0.97
CA TRP A 25 -11.95 -12.11 -0.97
C TRP A 25 -12.80 -11.76 0.26
N GLN A 26 -12.21 -11.06 1.23
CA GLN A 26 -12.96 -10.66 2.42
C GLN A 26 -13.81 -9.43 2.07
N PRO A 27 -15.09 -9.40 2.48
CA PRO A 27 -15.89 -8.18 2.40
C PRO A 27 -15.11 -7.02 3.01
N ASN A 28 -15.10 -5.87 2.33
CA ASN A 28 -14.47 -4.62 2.78
C ASN A 28 -12.95 -4.49 2.59
N MET A 29 -12.31 -5.39 1.85
CA MET A 29 -10.98 -5.15 1.30
C MET A 29 -10.98 -3.93 0.38
N ILE A 30 -9.96 -3.07 0.49
CA ILE A 30 -9.79 -1.93 -0.41
C ILE A 30 -9.20 -2.40 -1.73
N THR A 31 -10.07 -2.65 -2.72
CA THR A 31 -9.64 -2.94 -4.09
C THR A 31 -9.07 -1.71 -4.77
N ILE A 32 -8.03 -1.94 -5.55
CA ILE A 32 -7.43 -0.94 -6.42
C ILE A 32 -7.80 -1.17 -7.90
N GLY A 33 -8.49 -2.28 -8.19
CA GLY A 33 -8.85 -2.74 -9.53
C GLY A 33 -8.36 -4.17 -9.79
N ARG A 34 -8.17 -4.50 -11.07
CA ARG A 34 -7.72 -5.83 -11.52
C ARG A 34 -6.35 -5.77 -12.18
N ASP A 35 -5.58 -6.84 -12.00
CA ASP A 35 -4.32 -7.07 -12.69
C ASP A 35 -4.55 -7.57 -14.13
N LEU A 36 -3.48 -7.74 -14.92
CA LEU A 36 -3.53 -8.21 -16.31
C LEU A 36 -4.14 -9.61 -16.47
N ASP A 37 -4.05 -10.46 -15.45
CA ASP A 37 -4.68 -11.79 -15.43
C ASP A 37 -6.14 -11.78 -14.96
N GLY A 38 -6.71 -10.59 -14.73
CA GLY A 38 -8.08 -10.39 -14.29
C GLY A 38 -8.31 -10.57 -12.79
N MET A 39 -7.28 -10.90 -12.01
CA MET A 39 -7.39 -11.08 -10.56
C MET A 39 -7.46 -9.75 -9.83
N ASN A 40 -8.13 -9.73 -8.67
CA ASN A 40 -8.27 -8.50 -7.90
C ASN A 40 -6.95 -8.12 -7.22
N LEU A 41 -6.67 -6.82 -7.23
CA LEU A 41 -5.57 -6.22 -6.49
C LEU A 41 -6.13 -5.44 -5.30
N VAL A 42 -5.44 -5.53 -4.16
CA VAL A 42 -5.83 -4.79 -2.95
C VAL A 42 -4.63 -4.09 -2.32
N VAL A 43 -4.93 -3.12 -1.46
CA VAL A 43 -3.92 -2.40 -0.67
C VAL A 43 -3.45 -3.26 0.50
N GLY A 44 -2.13 -3.45 0.59
CA GLY A 44 -1.50 -4.11 1.73
C GLY A 44 -0.25 -3.39 2.20
N ARG A 45 0.43 -4.03 3.15
CA ARG A 45 1.79 -3.69 3.58
C ARG A 45 2.53 -4.95 4.01
N ALA A 46 3.85 -4.92 3.95
CA ALA A 46 4.69 -6.04 4.38
C ALA A 46 6.04 -5.56 4.93
N ARG A 47 6.68 -6.42 5.73
CA ARG A 47 8.03 -6.15 6.27
C ARG A 47 9.13 -6.53 5.28
N HIS A 48 10.15 -5.68 5.16
CA HIS A 48 11.33 -5.97 4.34
C HIS A 48 12.55 -5.22 4.91
N HIS A 49 13.60 -5.94 5.30
CA HIS A 49 14.86 -5.37 5.83
C HIS A 49 14.68 -4.34 6.97
N GLY A 50 13.72 -4.57 7.86
CA GLY A 50 13.42 -3.69 9.00
C GLY A 50 12.33 -2.65 8.72
N ASP A 51 12.08 -2.33 7.45
CA ASP A 51 11.01 -1.43 7.03
C ASP A 51 9.65 -2.14 7.09
N VAL A 52 8.60 -1.35 7.26
CA VAL A 52 7.22 -1.73 6.89
C VAL A 52 6.87 -0.93 5.65
N LEU A 53 6.55 -1.62 4.55
CA LEU A 53 6.39 -1.02 3.23
C LEU A 53 4.97 -1.23 2.68
N PRO A 54 4.35 -0.19 2.10
CA PRO A 54 3.13 -0.33 1.29
C PRO A 54 3.29 -1.37 0.18
N ALA A 55 2.24 -2.16 -0.09
CA ALA A 55 2.29 -3.31 -0.97
C ALA A 55 1.10 -3.40 -1.94
N LYS A 56 1.39 -3.87 -3.15
CA LYS A 56 0.40 -4.38 -4.12
C LYS A 56 0.13 -5.85 -3.79
N VAL A 57 -1.09 -6.20 -3.40
CA VAL A 57 -1.44 -7.57 -2.97
C VAL A 57 -2.30 -8.26 -4.02
N LYS A 58 -2.01 -9.54 -4.32
CA LYS A 58 -2.88 -10.47 -5.06
C LYS A 58 -3.41 -11.52 -4.09
N PRO A 59 -4.58 -11.29 -3.46
CA PRO A 59 -5.13 -12.17 -2.42
C PRO A 59 -5.32 -13.62 -2.90
N ASP A 60 -5.75 -13.80 -4.16
CA ASP A 60 -5.99 -15.12 -4.77
C ASP A 60 -4.72 -15.97 -4.93
N HIS A 61 -3.55 -15.32 -4.98
CA HIS A 61 -2.25 -15.96 -5.03
C HIS A 61 -1.52 -15.98 -3.67
N SER A 62 -2.10 -15.39 -2.63
CA SER A 62 -1.47 -15.22 -1.32
C SER A 62 -0.06 -14.61 -1.41
N VAL A 63 0.08 -13.57 -2.25
CA VAL A 63 1.33 -12.81 -2.39
C VAL A 63 1.09 -11.31 -2.31
N ALA A 64 2.09 -10.61 -1.81
CA ALA A 64 2.22 -9.16 -1.86
C ALA A 64 3.56 -8.76 -2.47
N TYR A 65 3.61 -7.58 -3.08
CA TYR A 65 4.80 -7.03 -3.71
C TYR A 65 5.10 -5.65 -3.11
N VAL A 66 6.35 -5.45 -2.66
CA VAL A 66 6.83 -4.18 -2.08
C VAL A 66 8.04 -3.67 -2.84
N CYS A 67 8.25 -2.35 -2.84
CA CYS A 67 9.40 -1.72 -3.48
C CYS A 67 10.51 -1.44 -2.49
N HIS A 68 11.74 -1.86 -2.77
CA HIS A 68 12.90 -1.54 -1.95
C HIS A 68 14.20 -1.59 -2.76
N ASN A 69 15.02 -0.53 -2.66
CA ASN A 69 16.32 -0.38 -3.32
C ASN A 69 16.31 -0.77 -4.81
N GLY A 70 15.42 -0.16 -5.59
CA GLY A 70 15.36 -0.34 -7.05
C GLY A 70 14.63 -1.61 -7.52
N ASN A 71 14.19 -2.48 -6.61
CA ASN A 71 13.60 -3.77 -6.96
C ASN A 71 12.20 -3.98 -6.35
N GLU A 72 11.40 -4.81 -7.01
CA GLU A 72 10.17 -5.41 -6.49
C GLU A 72 10.50 -6.68 -5.70
N HIS A 73 9.91 -6.84 -4.52
CA HIS A 73 10.13 -7.99 -3.64
C HIS A 73 8.80 -8.68 -3.32
N MET A 74 8.72 -9.97 -3.64
CA MET A 74 7.57 -10.81 -3.29
C MET A 74 7.58 -11.18 -1.80
N LYS A 75 6.41 -11.13 -1.18
CA LYS A 75 6.17 -11.41 0.24
C LYS A 75 5.00 -12.38 0.40
N HIS A 76 5.17 -13.38 1.25
CA HIS A 76 4.09 -14.27 1.70
C HIS A 76 3.52 -13.87 3.06
N GLU A 77 4.22 -13.02 3.82
CA GLU A 77 3.71 -12.46 5.06
C GLU A 77 3.40 -10.98 4.86
N PHE A 78 2.12 -10.63 4.97
CA PHE A 78 1.63 -9.28 4.74
C PHE A 78 0.33 -9.03 5.51
N GLU A 79 -0.02 -7.74 5.59
CA GLU A 79 -1.29 -7.26 6.12
C GLU A 79 -2.07 -6.58 5.00
N ILE A 80 -3.40 -6.62 5.08
CA ILE A 80 -4.31 -5.91 4.18
C ILE A 80 -5.06 -4.80 4.92
N LEU A 81 -5.43 -3.75 4.20
CA LEU A 81 -6.19 -2.62 4.74
C LEU A 81 -7.69 -2.92 4.78
N MET A 82 -8.32 -2.70 5.94
CA MET A 82 -9.75 -2.96 6.19
C MET A 82 -10.34 -1.93 7.18
N PRO A 83 -11.66 -1.66 7.17
CA PRO A 83 -12.54 -1.17 6.09
C PRO A 83 -12.72 0.38 6.18
N THR A 84 -13.44 1.17 5.37
CA THR A 84 -13.91 1.15 3.95
C THR A 84 -14.10 2.55 3.36
N ASP A 85 -14.08 3.63 4.16
CA ASP A 85 -14.29 4.96 3.61
C ASP A 85 -12.96 5.63 3.27
N PHE A 86 -12.53 5.39 2.03
CA PHE A 86 -11.31 5.99 1.49
C PHE A 86 -11.57 6.66 0.15
N LYS A 87 -10.76 7.67 -0.14
CA LYS A 87 -10.73 8.37 -1.42
C LYS A 87 -9.32 8.38 -1.98
N TRP A 88 -9.23 8.43 -3.30
CA TRP A 88 -7.97 8.68 -4.00
C TRP A 88 -7.92 10.16 -4.37
N ILE A 89 -6.90 10.87 -3.89
CA ILE A 89 -6.74 12.31 -4.12
C ILE A 89 -5.54 12.52 -5.04
N PRO A 90 -5.70 13.18 -6.20
CA PRO A 90 -4.59 13.58 -7.05
C PRO A 90 -3.53 14.36 -6.28
N SER A 91 -2.26 14.03 -6.50
CA SER A 91 -1.12 14.60 -5.79
C SER A 91 0.16 14.41 -6.61
N GLY A 92 1.30 14.81 -6.05
CA GLY A 92 2.59 14.63 -6.71
C GLY A 92 3.73 15.30 -5.99
N HIS A 93 4.95 15.06 -6.46
CA HIS A 93 6.17 15.75 -6.02
C HIS A 93 6.40 15.69 -4.49
N GLY A 94 6.00 14.60 -3.84
CA GLY A 94 6.13 14.41 -2.40
C GLY A 94 4.99 15.01 -1.58
N HIS A 95 4.02 15.66 -2.21
CA HIS A 95 2.80 16.11 -1.56
C HIS A 95 1.98 14.91 -1.09
N VAL A 96 1.47 15.02 0.14
CA VAL A 96 0.59 14.06 0.80
C VAL A 96 -0.52 14.88 1.48
N PRO A 97 -1.80 14.68 1.11
CA PRO A 97 -2.92 15.39 1.72
C PRO A 97 -3.13 15.04 3.20
N GLU A 98 -3.97 15.83 3.89
CA GLU A 98 -4.47 15.49 5.21
C GLU A 98 -5.22 14.15 5.19
N ASN A 99 -5.20 13.44 6.32
CA ASN A 99 -5.82 12.11 6.50
C ASN A 99 -5.30 11.03 5.54
N ALA A 100 -4.13 11.22 4.94
CA ALA A 100 -3.48 10.19 4.15
C ALA A 100 -3.18 8.94 4.99
N VAL A 101 -3.39 7.77 4.40
CA VAL A 101 -3.18 6.49 5.07
C VAL A 101 -1.70 6.23 5.28
N GLU A 102 -1.25 6.27 6.54
CA GLU A 102 0.06 5.78 6.93
C GLU A 102 0.08 4.26 6.81
N ALA A 103 0.95 3.75 5.94
CA ALA A 103 1.03 2.34 5.59
C ALA A 103 2.37 1.70 5.92
N GLY A 104 3.31 2.48 6.45
CA GLY A 104 4.63 1.97 6.73
C GLY A 104 5.55 3.01 7.33
N ARG A 105 6.74 2.54 7.70
CA ARG A 105 7.83 3.38 8.18
C ARG A 105 9.15 2.73 7.78
N THR A 106 10.09 3.54 7.32
CA THR A 106 11.47 3.09 7.12
C THR A 106 12.15 2.88 8.48
N VAL A 107 13.24 2.13 8.50
CA VAL A 107 14.07 1.91 9.69
C VAL A 107 14.60 3.23 10.27
N ASN A 108 14.79 4.25 9.43
CA ASN A 108 15.21 5.59 9.83
C ASN A 108 14.06 6.46 10.36
N GLY A 109 12.83 5.94 10.38
CA GLY A 109 11.67 6.60 10.96
C GLY A 109 10.81 7.39 9.98
N GLU A 110 11.14 7.42 8.68
CA GLU A 110 10.33 8.12 7.68
C GLU A 110 9.00 7.40 7.47
N VAL A 111 7.89 8.14 7.59
CA VAL A 111 6.53 7.62 7.33
C VAL A 111 6.34 7.42 5.83
N LEU A 112 5.75 6.27 5.48
CA LEU A 112 5.38 5.94 4.11
C LEU A 112 3.85 5.90 3.99
N PHE A 113 3.36 6.43 2.86
CA PHE A 113 1.92 6.51 2.57
C PHE A 113 1.57 5.62 1.39
N VAL A 114 0.29 5.24 1.29
CA VAL A 114 -0.22 4.52 0.11
C VAL A 114 -0.44 5.51 -1.02
N GLY A 115 0.21 5.27 -2.16
CA GLY A 115 -0.12 5.94 -3.41
C GLY A 115 -0.48 4.95 -4.50
N ARG A 116 -1.18 5.45 -5.52
CA ARG A 116 -1.56 4.71 -6.72
C ARG A 116 -1.20 5.48 -7.98
N THR A 117 -0.89 4.74 -9.03
CA THR A 117 -0.89 5.21 -10.41
C THR A 117 -1.39 4.10 -11.33
N TYR A 118 -1.57 4.40 -12.62
CA TYR A 118 -1.79 3.39 -13.65
C TYR A 118 -0.51 3.22 -14.45
N HIS A 119 -0.04 1.99 -14.57
CA HIS A 119 1.14 1.64 -15.37
C HIS A 119 0.76 0.50 -16.31
N ASN A 120 1.02 0.66 -17.61
CA ASN A 120 0.64 -0.30 -18.65
C ASN A 120 -0.85 -0.72 -18.60
N GLY A 121 -1.74 0.23 -18.33
CA GLY A 121 -3.18 0.00 -18.30
C GLY A 121 -3.72 -0.67 -17.03
N VAL A 122 -2.87 -1.01 -16.05
CA VAL A 122 -3.29 -1.60 -14.77
C VAL A 122 -3.02 -0.67 -13.59
N PRO A 123 -3.91 -0.67 -12.58
CA PRO A 123 -3.69 0.09 -11.35
C PRO A 123 -2.59 -0.56 -10.50
N CYS A 124 -1.64 0.25 -10.05
CA CYS A 124 -0.54 -0.19 -9.19
C CYS A 124 -0.48 0.71 -7.95
N VAL A 125 -0.40 0.09 -6.78
CA VAL A 125 -0.10 0.79 -5.52
C VAL A 125 1.32 0.53 -5.06
N GLY A 126 1.85 1.46 -4.29
CA GLY A 126 3.14 1.32 -3.65
C GLY A 126 3.41 2.45 -2.67
N LYS A 127 4.69 2.73 -2.39
CA LYS A 127 5.10 3.66 -1.34
C LYS A 127 5.25 5.08 -1.86
N VAL A 128 4.52 6.02 -1.27
CA VAL A 128 4.83 7.44 -1.42
C VAL A 128 5.89 7.79 -0.38
N GLN A 129 7.05 8.22 -0.85
CA GLN A 129 8.16 8.64 -0.02
C GLN A 129 8.38 10.14 -0.20
N ARG A 130 7.96 10.92 0.79
CA ARG A 130 7.88 12.38 0.70
C ARG A 130 9.25 13.01 0.48
N SER A 131 10.27 12.52 1.17
CA SER A 131 11.64 13.01 1.04
C SER A 131 12.22 12.82 -0.37
N HIS A 132 11.78 11.79 -1.10
CA HIS A 132 12.20 11.51 -2.49
C HIS A 132 11.31 12.22 -3.52
N GLY A 133 10.13 12.69 -3.11
CA GLY A 133 9.21 13.40 -3.99
C GLY A 133 8.44 12.51 -4.97
N VAL A 134 8.33 11.20 -4.71
CA VAL A 134 7.76 10.23 -5.65
C VAL A 134 6.89 9.16 -4.98
N LEU A 135 5.99 8.58 -5.76
CA LEU A 135 5.45 7.25 -5.57
C LEU A 135 6.39 6.24 -6.21
N TYR A 136 6.72 5.17 -5.51
CA TYR A 136 7.35 3.99 -6.09
C TYR A 136 6.34 2.87 -6.23
N ILE A 137 6.19 2.29 -7.41
CA ILE A 137 5.34 1.10 -7.63
C ILE A 137 6.20 -0.15 -7.90
N PRO A 138 5.74 -1.33 -7.47
CA PRO A 138 6.39 -2.59 -7.78
C PRO A 138 5.81 -3.12 -9.09
N TYR A 139 6.65 -3.34 -10.10
CA TYR A 139 6.22 -3.85 -11.40
C TYR A 139 7.36 -4.54 -12.14
N ASP A 140 7.11 -5.76 -12.63
CA ASP A 140 8.04 -6.56 -13.44
C ASP A 140 9.45 -6.67 -12.84
N GLY A 141 9.53 -6.95 -11.54
CA GLY A 141 10.79 -7.07 -10.81
C GLY A 141 11.44 -5.74 -10.41
N GLN A 142 10.88 -4.60 -10.81
CA GLN A 142 11.48 -3.28 -10.59
C GLN A 142 10.68 -2.39 -9.64
N GLU A 143 11.39 -1.47 -9.00
CA GLU A 143 10.82 -0.31 -8.30
C GLU A 143 10.79 0.89 -9.26
N ILE A 144 9.59 1.31 -9.69
CA ILE A 144 9.44 2.35 -10.70
C ILE A 144 8.93 3.66 -10.06
N PRO A 145 9.65 4.79 -10.19
CA PRO A 145 9.24 6.08 -9.60
C PRO A 145 8.26 6.86 -10.47
N PHE A 146 7.29 7.52 -9.83
CA PHE A 146 6.33 8.44 -10.44
C PHE A 146 6.23 9.73 -9.62
N ARG A 147 6.33 10.89 -10.30
CA ARG A 147 6.15 12.21 -9.67
C ARG A 147 4.70 12.68 -9.59
N GLN A 148 3.82 12.10 -10.41
CA GLN A 148 2.38 12.34 -10.39
C GLN A 148 1.68 11.05 -10.00
N TYR A 149 0.78 11.12 -9.04
CA TYR A 149 0.13 9.96 -8.45
C TYR A 149 -1.14 10.38 -7.70
N GLU A 150 -1.90 9.41 -7.22
CA GLU A 150 -2.97 9.63 -6.24
C GLU A 150 -2.52 9.13 -4.87
N VAL A 151 -2.96 9.79 -3.80
CA VAL A 151 -2.74 9.33 -2.42
C VAL A 151 -4.06 8.80 -1.86
N LEU A 152 -3.98 7.67 -1.16
CA LEU A 152 -5.14 7.13 -0.44
C LEU A 152 -5.35 7.95 0.84
N VAL A 153 -6.54 8.52 1.00
CA VAL A 153 -6.94 9.27 2.19
C VAL A 153 -8.15 8.61 2.83
N GLN A 154 -8.19 8.63 4.16
CA GLN A 154 -9.39 8.30 4.90
C GLN A 154 -10.39 9.47 4.82
N SER A 155 -11.65 9.16 4.50
CA SER A 155 -12.75 10.14 4.49
C SER A 155 -13.24 10.47 5.89
#